data_AF-A0A533WPV9-F1
#
_entry.id   AF-A0A533WPV9-F1
#
_cell.length_a   1.000
_cell.length_b   1.000
_cell.length_c   1.000
_cell.angle_alpha   90.00
_cell.angle_beta   90.00
_cell.angle_gamma   90.00
#
_symmetry.space_group_name_H-M   'P 1'
#
loop_
_entity.id
_entity.type
_entity.pdbx_description
1 polymer ?
#
loop_
_entity_poly.entity_id
_entity_poly.type
_entity_poly.pdbx_seq_one_letter_code
_entity_poly.pdbx_strand_id
1 'polypeptide(L)'
;MSATETLRNDHKQIRRLEKIIIQCYTELGKGQDIPFYDIEKMVTIMSEFLDAIHYAREENQYFPCVTSYDSLKQEIRAFMIEHEFGRRIAASISKHLKKWKEGNDEREPVTRFLKAYAVYLNDHMTKEEHFFDTAEKQILSQEEEKMMYEEFRAVTAVTTKLDEMIKSIDYLEQTSWMKN
;
A
#
# COMPACT_ATOMS: atom_id res chain seq x y z
N MET A 1 -18.52 11.27 -2.32
CA MET A 1 -17.38 10.36 -2.57
C MET A 1 -16.87 10.61 -3.97
N SER A 2 -15.64 11.11 -4.05
CA SER A 2 -14.89 11.37 -5.30
C SER A 2 -13.79 10.32 -5.49
N ALA A 3 -13.06 10.38 -6.60
CA ALA A 3 -11.94 9.49 -6.85
C ALA A 3 -10.79 9.79 -5.88
N THR A 4 -10.44 11.06 -5.70
CA THR A 4 -9.42 11.47 -4.72
C THR A 4 -9.81 11.06 -3.29
N GLU A 5 -11.07 11.27 -2.89
CA GLU A 5 -11.54 10.82 -1.56
C GLU A 5 -11.45 9.30 -1.39
N THR A 6 -11.65 8.54 -2.47
CA THR A 6 -11.50 7.07 -2.46
C THR A 6 -10.04 6.67 -2.22
N LEU A 7 -9.08 7.29 -2.92
CA LEU A 7 -7.64 7.04 -2.71
C LEU A 7 -7.20 7.44 -1.29
N ARG A 8 -7.67 8.59 -0.78
CA ARG A 8 -7.41 8.99 0.62
C ARG A 8 -8.03 8.02 1.64
N ASN A 9 -9.16 7.40 1.31
CA ASN A 9 -9.72 6.35 2.16
C ASN A 9 -8.90 5.06 2.11
N ASP A 10 -8.32 4.71 0.95
CA ASP A 10 -7.35 3.62 0.84
C ASP A 10 -6.12 3.91 1.72
N HIS A 11 -5.58 5.14 1.67
CA HIS A 11 -4.48 5.57 2.53
C HIS A 11 -4.75 5.38 4.02
N LYS A 12 -5.97 5.66 4.50
CA LYS A 12 -6.32 5.40 5.92
C LYS A 12 -6.13 3.94 6.30
N GLN A 13 -6.45 3.00 5.40
CA GLN A 13 -6.25 1.58 5.63
C GLN A 13 -4.78 1.18 5.49
N ILE A 14 -4.06 1.74 4.50
CA ILE A 14 -2.63 1.50 4.32
C ILE A 14 -1.82 1.99 5.53
N ARG A 15 -2.20 3.11 6.14
CA ARG A 15 -1.60 3.62 7.40
C ARG A 15 -1.83 2.69 8.59
N ARG A 16 -2.92 1.91 8.59
CA ARG A 16 -3.12 0.84 9.59
C ARG A 16 -2.14 -0.30 9.36
N LEU A 17 -2.01 -0.77 8.11
CA LEU A 17 -1.02 -1.78 7.73
C LEU A 17 0.42 -1.33 8.06
N GLU A 18 0.76 -0.07 7.80
CA GLU A 18 2.08 0.50 8.12
C GLU A 18 2.44 0.31 9.60
N LYS A 19 1.50 0.61 10.52
CA LYS A 19 1.71 0.41 11.96
C LYS A 19 1.94 -1.05 12.33
N ILE A 20 1.22 -1.96 11.68
CA ILE A 20 1.36 -3.41 11.88
C ILE A 20 2.75 -3.87 11.42
N ILE A 21 3.21 -3.39 10.26
CA ILE A 21 4.55 -3.67 9.74
C ILE A 21 5.63 -3.13 10.69
N ILE A 22 5.43 -1.92 11.22
CA ILE A 22 6.34 -1.30 12.19
C ILE A 22 6.51 -2.14 13.44
N GLN A 23 5.39 -2.58 14.03
CA GLN A 23 5.42 -3.44 15.18
C GLN A 23 6.07 -4.79 14.85
N CYS A 24 5.73 -5.39 13.69
CA CYS A 24 6.29 -6.67 13.27
C CYS A 24 7.82 -6.63 13.19
N TYR A 25 8.40 -5.68 12.46
CA TYR A 25 9.87 -5.63 12.35
C TYR A 25 10.51 -5.25 13.70
N THR A 26 9.82 -4.51 14.56
CA THR A 26 10.32 -4.14 15.89
C THR A 26 10.43 -5.37 16.79
N GLU A 27 9.39 -6.19 16.84
CA GLU A 27 9.38 -7.43 17.62
C GLU A 27 10.37 -8.47 17.08
N LEU A 28 10.42 -8.64 15.75
CA LEU A 28 11.44 -9.49 15.12
C LEU A 28 12.87 -9.02 15.45
N GLY A 29 13.09 -7.71 15.47
CA GLY A 29 14.37 -7.09 15.85
C GLY A 29 14.75 -7.30 17.33
N LYS A 30 13.76 -7.46 18.22
CA LYS A 30 13.96 -7.86 19.62
C LYS A 30 14.20 -9.37 19.79
N GLY A 31 14.16 -10.13 18.71
CA GLY A 31 14.30 -11.58 18.71
C GLY A 31 13.01 -12.35 19.03
N GLN A 32 11.86 -11.65 19.13
CA GLN A 32 10.56 -12.28 19.31
C GLN A 32 10.11 -12.96 18.01
N ASP A 33 9.36 -14.04 18.15
CA ASP A 33 8.77 -14.74 17.01
C ASP A 33 7.39 -14.17 16.66
N ILE A 34 7.18 -13.92 15.38
CA ILE A 34 5.88 -13.58 14.80
C ILE A 34 5.42 -14.78 13.97
N PRO A 35 4.16 -15.22 14.07
CA PRO A 35 3.65 -16.31 13.24
C PRO A 35 3.86 -16.00 11.76
N PHE A 36 4.48 -16.91 11.00
CA PHE A 36 4.71 -16.69 9.56
C PHE A 36 3.41 -16.41 8.79
N TYR A 37 2.31 -17.02 9.21
CA TYR A 37 0.98 -16.75 8.66
C TYR A 37 0.60 -15.26 8.69
N ASP A 38 0.97 -14.55 9.77
CA ASP A 38 0.67 -13.12 9.91
C ASP A 38 1.56 -12.29 8.97
N ILE A 39 2.82 -12.68 8.78
CA ILE A 39 3.73 -12.04 7.82
C ILE A 39 3.27 -12.31 6.38
N GLU A 40 2.79 -13.52 6.08
CA GLU A 40 2.21 -13.86 4.77
C GLU A 40 0.94 -13.05 4.48
N LYS A 41 0.11 -12.77 5.50
CA LYS A 41 -1.03 -11.85 5.35
C LYS A 41 -0.58 -10.44 5.00
N MET A 42 0.45 -9.91 5.66
CA MET A 42 1.00 -8.60 5.32
C MET A 42 1.45 -8.57 3.85
N VAL A 43 2.20 -9.58 3.40
CA VAL A 43 2.64 -9.70 1.99
C VAL A 43 1.44 -9.77 1.04
N THR A 44 0.38 -10.50 1.40
CA THR A 44 -0.84 -10.60 0.60
C THR A 44 -1.54 -9.24 0.47
N ILE A 45 -1.62 -8.46 1.55
CA ILE A 45 -2.19 -7.11 1.52
C ILE A 45 -1.34 -6.18 0.64
N MET A 46 -0.01 -6.29 0.68
CA MET A 46 0.88 -5.53 -0.20
C MET A 46 0.60 -5.80 -1.69
N SER A 47 0.42 -7.07 -2.08
CA SER A 47 0.18 -7.41 -3.49
C SER A 47 -1.26 -7.16 -3.93
N GLU A 48 -2.25 -7.50 -3.10
CA GLU A 48 -3.66 -7.45 -3.50
C GLU A 48 -4.30 -6.09 -3.26
N PHE A 49 -3.98 -5.42 -2.15
CA PHE A 49 -4.56 -4.11 -1.86
C PHE A 49 -3.69 -2.97 -2.41
N LEU A 50 -2.41 -2.91 -2.02
CA LEU A 50 -1.58 -1.78 -2.44
C LEU A 50 -1.31 -1.81 -3.95
N ASP A 51 -0.85 -2.94 -4.49
CA ASP A 51 -0.51 -3.01 -5.91
C ASP A 51 -1.75 -3.20 -6.81
N ALA A 52 -2.45 -4.32 -6.68
CA ALA A 52 -3.52 -4.68 -7.61
C ALA A 52 -4.78 -3.79 -7.54
N ILE A 53 -4.93 -2.98 -6.49
CA ILE A 53 -6.10 -2.10 -6.31
C ILE A 53 -5.68 -0.64 -6.24
N HIS A 54 -4.90 -0.23 -5.24
CA HIS A 54 -4.62 1.18 -4.99
C HIS A 54 -3.71 1.78 -6.08
N TYR A 55 -2.52 1.22 -6.32
CA TYR A 55 -1.66 1.65 -7.43
C TYR A 55 -2.36 1.45 -8.78
N ALA A 56 -3.11 0.36 -8.97
CA ALA A 56 -3.86 0.18 -10.21
C ALA A 56 -4.90 1.29 -10.47
N ARG A 57 -5.55 1.84 -9.43
CA ARG A 57 -6.46 2.98 -9.54
C ARG A 57 -5.70 4.25 -9.95
N GLU A 58 -4.54 4.48 -9.35
CA GLU A 58 -3.68 5.61 -9.67
C GLU A 58 -3.09 5.53 -11.07
N GLU A 59 -2.36 4.46 -11.35
CA GLU A 59 -1.58 4.29 -12.57
C GLU A 59 -2.46 4.19 -13.83
N ASN A 60 -3.65 3.58 -13.71
CA ASN A 60 -4.50 3.34 -14.87
C ASN A 60 -5.59 4.40 -15.09
N GLN A 61 -6.00 5.15 -14.06
CA GLN A 61 -7.08 6.14 -14.19
C GLN A 61 -6.68 7.52 -13.68
N TYR A 62 -6.22 7.62 -12.43
CA TYR A 62 -5.97 8.92 -11.79
C TYR A 62 -4.84 9.69 -12.46
N PHE A 63 -3.66 9.08 -12.56
CA PHE A 63 -2.50 9.71 -13.17
C PHE A 63 -2.70 10.01 -14.66
N PRO A 64 -3.31 9.14 -15.50
CA PRO A 64 -3.67 9.49 -16.86
C PRO A 64 -4.60 10.71 -16.97
N CYS A 65 -5.60 10.82 -16.09
CA CYS A 65 -6.50 11.98 -16.05
C CYS A 65 -5.71 13.28 -15.74
N VAL A 66 -4.91 13.29 -14.67
CA VAL A 66 -4.11 14.46 -14.26
C VAL A 66 -3.02 14.82 -15.27
N THR A 67 -2.40 13.82 -15.91
CA THR A 67 -1.31 14.02 -16.90
C THR A 67 -1.73 14.85 -18.10
N SER A 68 -3.02 14.88 -18.43
CA SER A 68 -3.56 15.66 -19.56
C SER A 68 -3.33 17.18 -19.44
N TYR A 69 -2.97 17.67 -18.24
CA TYR A 69 -2.76 19.08 -17.93
C TYR A 69 -1.28 19.52 -17.86
N ASP A 70 -0.33 18.64 -18.20
CA ASP A 70 1.13 18.83 -18.30
C ASP A 70 1.89 19.25 -17.01
N SER A 71 1.25 19.96 -16.07
CA SER A 71 1.89 20.62 -14.93
C SER A 71 2.44 19.68 -13.87
N LEU A 72 1.93 18.45 -13.76
CA LEU A 72 2.34 17.46 -12.74
C LEU A 72 2.99 16.19 -13.32
N LYS A 73 3.47 16.26 -14.56
CA LYS A 73 4.05 15.09 -15.25
C LYS A 73 5.29 14.52 -14.56
N GLN A 74 6.10 15.37 -13.92
CA GLN A 74 7.36 14.93 -13.29
C GLN A 74 7.07 14.17 -11.99
N GLU A 75 6.11 14.67 -11.21
CA GLU A 75 5.60 14.08 -9.98
C GLU A 75 5.00 12.71 -10.27
N ILE A 76 4.12 12.61 -11.27
CA ILE A 76 3.54 11.33 -11.70
C ILE A 76 4.64 10.33 -12.08
N ARG A 77 5.64 10.76 -12.85
CA ARG A 77 6.77 9.89 -13.21
C ARG A 77 7.55 9.42 -11.97
N ALA A 78 7.74 10.29 -10.98
CA ALA A 78 8.38 9.92 -9.73
C ALA A 78 7.56 8.87 -8.97
N PHE A 79 6.23 9.05 -8.86
CA PHE A 79 5.34 8.08 -8.22
C PHE A 79 5.37 6.72 -8.92
N MET A 80 5.35 6.65 -10.25
CA MET A 80 5.48 5.38 -10.98
C MET A 80 6.79 4.64 -10.63
N ILE A 81 7.91 5.37 -10.47
CA ILE A 81 9.20 4.79 -10.08
C ILE A 81 9.14 4.31 -8.62
N GLU A 82 8.50 5.09 -7.75
CA GLU A 82 8.30 4.76 -6.35
C GLU A 82 7.41 3.52 -6.17
N HIS A 83 6.33 3.36 -6.95
CA HIS A 83 5.49 2.15 -6.94
C HIS A 83 6.30 0.91 -7.32
N GLU A 84 7.10 0.99 -8.39
CA GLU A 84 7.98 -0.11 -8.79
C GLU A 84 9.03 -0.43 -7.71
N PHE A 85 9.55 0.58 -7.00
CA PHE A 85 10.41 0.38 -5.86
C PHE A 85 9.68 -0.35 -4.71
N GLY A 86 8.45 0.06 -4.38
CA GLY A 86 7.58 -0.61 -3.42
C GLY A 86 7.35 -2.09 -3.77
N ARG A 87 7.01 -2.40 -5.02
CA ARG A 87 6.84 -3.77 -5.54
C ARG A 87 8.10 -4.62 -5.31
N ARG A 88 9.29 -4.08 -5.57
CA ARG A 88 10.56 -4.79 -5.37
C ARG A 88 10.87 -5.08 -3.90
N ILE A 89 10.53 -4.17 -3.00
CA ILE A 89 10.66 -4.42 -1.56
C ILE A 89 9.70 -5.55 -1.16
N ALA A 90 8.43 -5.49 -1.55
CA ALA A 90 7.44 -6.53 -1.24
C ALA A 90 7.85 -7.92 -1.76
N ALA A 91 8.37 -7.98 -3.00
CA ALA A 91 8.93 -9.21 -3.56
C ALA A 91 10.12 -9.74 -2.77
N SER A 92 10.96 -8.84 -2.24
CA SER A 92 12.09 -9.22 -1.39
C SER A 92 11.62 -9.80 -0.05
N ILE A 93 10.60 -9.20 0.59
CA ILE A 93 9.99 -9.75 1.81
C ILE A 93 9.49 -11.17 1.55
N SER A 94 8.69 -11.36 0.49
CA SER A 94 8.13 -12.66 0.12
C SER A 94 9.21 -13.72 -0.12
N LYS A 95 10.24 -13.37 -0.89
CA LYS A 95 11.39 -14.25 -1.18
C LYS A 95 12.10 -14.72 0.08
N HIS A 96 12.42 -13.80 0.99
CA HIS A 96 13.15 -14.12 2.21
C HIS A 96 12.26 -14.87 3.22
N LEU A 97 10.98 -14.50 3.33
CA LEU A 97 10.02 -15.22 4.15
C LEU A 97 9.86 -16.68 3.73
N LYS A 98 9.79 -16.95 2.41
CA LYS A 98 9.74 -18.31 1.88
C LYS A 98 10.94 -19.14 2.34
N LYS A 99 12.15 -18.61 2.16
CA LYS A 99 13.38 -19.30 2.59
C LYS A 99 13.45 -19.49 4.11
N TRP A 100 12.92 -18.54 4.87
CA TRP A 100 12.84 -18.66 6.32
C TRP A 100 11.96 -19.84 6.74
N LYS A 101 10.79 -19.98 6.10
CA LYS A 101 9.89 -21.12 6.29
C LYS A 101 10.52 -22.46 5.91
N GLU A 102 11.48 -22.46 4.98
CA GLU A 102 12.25 -23.64 4.57
C GLU A 102 13.40 -23.98 5.55
N GLY A 103 13.57 -23.21 6.63
CA GLY A 103 14.54 -23.46 7.69
C GLY A 103 15.85 -22.68 7.58
N ASN A 104 15.98 -21.77 6.60
CA ASN A 104 17.13 -20.88 6.50
C ASN A 104 17.02 -19.73 7.52
N ASP A 105 18.16 -19.26 8.03
CA ASP A 105 18.18 -18.05 8.88
C ASP A 105 17.99 -16.79 8.01
N GLU A 106 16.73 -16.39 7.87
CA GLU A 106 16.30 -15.29 7.00
C GLU A 106 15.49 -14.23 7.80
N ARG A 107 15.59 -14.26 9.14
CA ARG A 107 14.94 -13.30 10.04
C ARG A 107 15.41 -11.87 9.79
N GLU A 108 16.71 -11.66 9.67
CA GLU A 108 17.27 -10.31 9.43
C GLU A 108 16.78 -9.73 8.10
N PRO A 109 16.87 -10.44 6.96
CA PRO A 109 16.40 -9.88 5.69
C PRO A 109 14.91 -9.54 5.70
N VAL A 110 14.06 -10.41 6.27
CA VAL A 110 12.62 -10.11 6.41
C VAL A 110 12.40 -8.86 7.25
N THR A 111 13.04 -8.76 8.41
CA THR A 111 12.98 -7.59 9.29
C THR A 111 13.41 -6.31 8.57
N ARG A 112 14.54 -6.35 7.86
CA ARG A 112 15.10 -5.19 7.15
C ARG A 112 14.20 -4.73 6.01
N PHE A 113 13.64 -5.65 5.23
CA PHE A 113 12.77 -5.28 4.12
C PHE A 113 11.38 -4.82 4.60
N LEU A 114 10.84 -5.37 5.69
CA LEU A 114 9.64 -4.83 6.34
C LEU A 114 9.86 -3.38 6.79
N LYS A 115 11.01 -3.10 7.43
CA LYS A 115 11.39 -1.73 7.81
C LYS A 115 11.51 -0.81 6.59
N ALA A 116 12.16 -1.26 5.52
CA ALA A 116 12.28 -0.48 4.29
C ALA A 116 10.90 -0.17 3.68
N TYR A 117 9.97 -1.13 3.72
CA TYR A 117 8.61 -0.95 3.22
C TYR A 117 7.83 0.09 4.02
N ALA A 118 7.91 0.05 5.36
CA ALA A 118 7.26 1.05 6.20
C ALA A 118 7.78 2.47 5.95
N VAL A 119 9.10 2.63 5.81
CA VAL A 119 9.72 3.94 5.49
C VAL A 119 9.25 4.43 4.12
N TYR A 120 9.23 3.54 3.12
CA TYR A 120 8.71 3.84 1.79
C TYR A 120 7.25 4.30 1.83
N LEU A 121 6.37 3.54 2.48
CA LEU A 121 4.95 3.86 2.60
C LEU A 121 4.73 5.24 3.21
N ASN A 122 5.46 5.57 4.28
CA ASN A 122 5.31 6.84 4.94
C ASN A 122 5.65 8.02 4.03
N ASP A 123 6.82 7.95 3.38
CA ASP A 123 7.32 9.00 2.50
C ASP A 123 6.45 9.17 1.25
N HIS A 124 6.13 8.04 0.60
CA HIS A 124 5.32 7.98 -0.61
C HIS A 124 3.93 8.59 -0.41
N MET A 125 3.16 8.10 0.58
CA MET A 125 1.83 8.63 0.85
C MET A 125 1.86 10.10 1.27
N THR A 126 2.89 10.56 1.99
CA THR A 126 3.00 11.98 2.37
C THR A 126 3.16 12.89 1.15
N LYS A 127 3.98 12.48 0.17
CA LYS A 127 4.10 13.20 -1.10
C LYS A 127 2.81 13.16 -1.90
N GLU A 128 2.15 12.02 -1.90
CA GLU A 128 0.92 11.82 -2.66
C GLU A 128 -0.27 12.62 -2.11
N GLU A 129 -0.42 12.72 -0.78
CA GLU A 129 -1.44 13.59 -0.17
C GLU A 129 -1.27 15.06 -0.60
N HIS A 130 -0.02 15.53 -0.75
CA HIS A 130 0.27 16.87 -1.26
C HIS A 130 -0.01 17.01 -2.77
N PHE A 131 0.28 15.96 -3.53
CA PHE A 131 -0.06 15.88 -4.95
C PHE A 131 -1.58 15.94 -5.16
N PHE A 132 -2.36 15.18 -4.39
CA PHE A 132 -3.83 15.22 -4.40
C PHE A 132 -4.36 16.61 -4.06
N ASP A 133 -3.83 17.27 -3.02
CA ASP A 133 -4.21 18.65 -2.68
C ASP A 133 -3.98 19.62 -3.85
N THR A 134 -2.91 19.41 -4.61
CA THR A 134 -2.56 20.25 -5.76
C THR A 134 -3.48 19.96 -6.94
N ALA A 135 -3.70 18.68 -7.26
CA ALA A 135 -4.57 18.24 -8.33
C ALA A 135 -6.02 18.70 -8.13
N GLU A 136 -6.59 18.52 -6.94
CA GLU A 136 -7.97 18.96 -6.60
C GLU A 136 -8.15 20.48 -6.70
N LYS A 137 -7.12 21.27 -6.37
CA LYS A 137 -7.23 22.74 -6.38
C LYS A 137 -7.03 23.36 -7.76
N GLN A 138 -6.24 22.72 -8.62
CA GLN A 138 -5.71 23.37 -9.81
C GLN A 138 -6.07 22.67 -11.12
N ILE A 139 -6.42 21.39 -11.08
CA ILE A 139 -6.45 20.54 -12.27
C ILE A 139 -7.79 19.85 -12.43
N LEU A 140 -8.25 19.11 -11.41
CA LEU A 140 -9.39 18.21 -11.54
C LEU A 140 -10.72 18.94 -11.42
N SER A 141 -11.58 18.73 -12.43
CA SER A 141 -12.99 19.11 -12.38
C SER A 141 -13.83 18.12 -11.58
N GLN A 142 -15.04 18.55 -11.18
CA GLN A 142 -15.98 17.67 -10.48
C GLN A 142 -16.45 16.50 -11.36
N GLU A 143 -16.55 16.73 -12.67
CA GLU A 143 -16.92 15.73 -13.65
C GLU A 143 -15.84 14.64 -13.77
N GLU A 144 -14.57 15.02 -13.87
CA GLU A 144 -13.44 14.07 -13.92
C GLU A 144 -13.35 13.23 -12.64
N GLU A 145 -13.46 13.88 -11.48
CA GLU A 145 -13.51 13.20 -10.18
C GLU A 145 -14.63 12.17 -10.09
N LYS A 146 -15.80 12.51 -10.63
CA LYS A 146 -16.96 11.61 -10.67
C LYS A 146 -16.74 10.45 -11.64
N MET A 147 -16.21 10.71 -12.84
CA MET A 147 -15.95 9.67 -13.84
C MET A 147 -14.95 8.63 -13.32
N MET A 148 -13.81 9.07 -12.77
CA MET A 148 -12.82 8.17 -12.18
C MET A 148 -13.41 7.37 -11.00
N TYR A 149 -14.26 8.00 -10.18
CA TYR A 149 -14.93 7.32 -9.08
C TYR A 149 -15.87 6.20 -9.57
N GLU A 150 -16.60 6.42 -10.67
CA GLU A 150 -17.44 5.41 -11.28
C GLU A 150 -16.61 4.24 -11.84
N GLU A 151 -15.47 4.53 -12.47
CA GLU A 151 -14.52 3.51 -12.96
C GLU A 151 -13.93 2.67 -11.83
N PHE A 152 -13.54 3.29 -10.70
CA PHE A 152 -13.04 2.58 -9.52
C PHE A 152 -14.04 1.55 -8.96
N ARG A 153 -15.34 1.77 -9.18
CA ARG A 153 -16.42 0.92 -8.66
C ARG A 153 -16.99 -0.06 -9.66
N ALA A 154 -16.66 0.07 -10.94
CA ALA A 154 -17.22 -0.77 -12.00
C ALA A 154 -16.85 -2.26 -11.85
N VAL A 155 -15.78 -2.58 -11.12
CA VAL A 155 -15.30 -3.95 -10.93
C VAL A 155 -15.69 -4.49 -9.55
N THR A 156 -16.84 -5.18 -9.46
CA THR A 156 -17.36 -5.72 -8.19
C THR A 156 -16.36 -6.65 -7.47
N ALA A 157 -15.58 -7.43 -8.22
CA ALA A 157 -14.56 -8.32 -7.66
C ALA A 157 -13.45 -7.55 -6.91
N VAL A 158 -13.13 -6.32 -7.33
CA VAL A 158 -12.15 -5.45 -6.64
C VAL A 158 -12.70 -5.03 -5.27
N THR A 159 -13.98 -4.67 -5.19
CA THR A 159 -14.62 -4.30 -3.91
C THR A 159 -14.60 -5.46 -2.92
N THR A 160 -14.95 -6.68 -3.36
CA THR A 160 -14.92 -7.85 -2.47
C THR A 160 -13.51 -8.15 -1.96
N LYS A 161 -12.50 -8.08 -2.84
CA LYS A 161 -11.10 -8.26 -2.45
C LYS A 161 -10.65 -7.19 -1.46
N LEU A 162 -11.02 -5.93 -1.67
CA LEU A 162 -10.70 -4.84 -0.75
C LEU A 162 -11.27 -5.11 0.65
N ASP A 163 -12.53 -5.53 0.74
CA ASP A 163 -13.16 -5.87 2.03
C ASP A 163 -12.44 -7.03 2.74
N GLU A 164 -11.98 -8.05 2.00
CA GLU A 164 -11.19 -9.15 2.54
C GLU A 164 -9.82 -8.69 3.05
N MET A 165 -9.18 -7.75 2.37
CA MET A 165 -7.91 -7.17 2.78
C MET A 165 -8.07 -6.32 4.04
N ILE A 166 -9.14 -5.52 4.13
CA ILE A 166 -9.46 -4.74 5.35
C ILE A 166 -9.71 -5.69 6.53
N LYS A 167 -10.46 -6.77 6.35
CA LYS A 167 -10.64 -7.80 7.40
C LYS A 167 -9.32 -8.44 7.82
N SER A 168 -8.37 -8.60 6.90
CA SER A 168 -7.04 -9.11 7.22
C SER A 168 -6.23 -8.12 8.05
N ILE A 169 -6.37 -6.82 7.80
CA ILE A 169 -5.82 -5.76 8.65
C ILE A 169 -6.47 -5.81 10.04
N ASP A 170 -7.81 -5.88 10.13
CA ASP A 170 -8.53 -5.97 11.40
C ASP A 170 -8.08 -7.17 12.23
N TYR A 171 -7.88 -8.32 11.58
CA TYR A 171 -7.34 -9.52 12.22
C TYR A 171 -5.93 -9.29 12.78
N LEU A 172 -5.03 -8.73 11.97
CA LEU A 172 -3.64 -8.51 12.36
C LEU A 172 -3.54 -7.57 13.57
N GLU A 173 -4.32 -6.48 13.60
CA GLU A 173 -4.39 -5.56 14.75
C GLU A 173 -4.84 -6.23 16.05
N GLN A 174 -5.55 -7.36 15.97
CA GLN A 174 -6.05 -8.08 17.14
C GLN A 174 -5.11 -9.18 17.64
N THR A 175 -4.04 -9.49 16.91
CA THR A 175 -3.04 -10.50 17.31
C THR A 175 -2.38 -10.14 18.64
N SER A 176 -1.89 -11.15 19.36
CA SER A 176 -1.26 -10.95 20.68
C SER A 176 0.01 -10.11 20.59
N TRP A 177 0.83 -10.31 19.56
CA TRP A 177 2.08 -9.58 19.36
C TRP A 177 1.88 -8.10 18.96
N MET A 178 0.70 -7.75 18.45
CA MET A 178 0.31 -6.35 18.20
C MET A 178 -0.14 -5.61 19.48
N LYS A 179 -0.59 -6.34 20.50
CA LYS A 179 -1.12 -5.78 21.75
C LYS A 179 -0.09 -5.68 22.88
N ASN A 180 1.11 -6.25 22.65
CA ASN A 180 2.21 -6.30 23.62
C ASN A 180 3.14 -5.10 23.50
#